data_AF-A0A7V5FR67-F1
#
_entry.id   AF-A0A7V5FR67-F1
#
_cell.length_a   1.000
_cell.length_b   1.000
_cell.length_c   1.000
_cell.angle_alpha   90.00
_cell.angle_beta   90.00
_cell.angle_gamma   90.00
#
_symmetry.space_group_name_H-M   'P 1'
#
loop_
_entity.id
_entity.type
_entity.pdbx_description
1 polymer ?
#
loop_
_entity_poly.entity_id
_entity_poly.type
_entity_poly.pdbx_seq_one_letter_code
_entity_poly.pdbx_strand_id
1 'polypeptide(L)'
;MRELQSGKAVLITNSGKDVEIFLSDVSSKGIGFEMSIRAMRSRAIKIGDQIQVYCSWSPRLLSNSRYVVQNIRGQRVGVKRLEQGMFK
;
A
#
# COMPACT_ATOMS: atom_id res chain seq x y z
N MET A 1 0.47 -1.05 18.10
CA MET A 1 1.01 0.32 18.02
C MET A 1 0.98 0.74 16.56
N ARG A 2 0.36 1.88 16.24
CA ARG A 2 0.45 2.50 14.90
C ARG A 2 1.44 3.64 15.03
N GLU A 3 2.39 3.73 14.11
CA GLU A 3 3.33 4.85 14.07
C GLU A 3 2.88 5.82 12.98
N LEU A 4 2.87 7.11 13.32
CA LEU A 4 2.50 8.18 12.40
C LEU A 4 3.73 8.51 11.54
N GLN A 5 4.05 7.60 10.61
CA GLN A 5 5.07 7.82 9.60
C GLN A 5 4.40 8.15 8.27
N SER A 6 4.60 9.39 7.82
CA SER A 6 4.00 9.89 6.58
C SER A 6 5.07 10.34 5.60
N GLY A 7 4.86 10.05 4.32
CA GLY A 7 5.80 10.41 3.27
C GLY A 7 5.42 9.78 1.92
N LYS A 8 6.08 10.25 0.86
CA LYS A 8 5.90 9.69 -0.48
C LYS A 8 6.43 8.26 -0.53
N ALA A 9 5.66 7.36 -1.11
CA ALA A 9 6.06 5.99 -1.37
C ALA A 9 5.58 5.58 -2.77
N VAL A 10 6.05 4.43 -3.24
CA VAL A 10 5.67 3.88 -4.53
C VAL A 10 4.93 2.57 -4.30
N LEU A 11 3.77 2.46 -4.91
CA LEU A 11 2.97 1.25 -4.99
C LEU A 11 3.22 0.58 -6.35
N ILE A 12 3.55 -0.70 -6.32
CA ILE A 12 3.62 -1.56 -7.50
C ILE A 12 2.33 -2.38 -7.56
N THR A 13 1.54 -2.14 -8.60
CA THR A 13 0.29 -2.88 -8.87
C THR A 13 0.56 -4.29 -9.36
N ASN A 14 -0.47 -5.15 -9.36
CA ASN A 14 -0.41 -6.48 -10.00
C ASN A 14 -0.02 -6.43 -11.49
N SER A 15 -0.26 -5.30 -12.17
CA SER A 15 0.14 -5.09 -13.56
C SER A 15 1.59 -4.62 -13.74
N GLY A 16 2.36 -4.52 -12.65
CA GLY A 16 3.74 -4.02 -12.66
C GLY A 16 3.84 -2.50 -12.83
N LYS A 17 2.72 -1.76 -12.75
CA LYS A 17 2.73 -0.30 -12.80
C LYS A 17 3.07 0.31 -11.45
N ASP A 18 3.93 1.31 -11.49
CA ASP A 18 4.29 2.15 -10.36
C ASP A 18 3.28 3.29 -10.20
N VAL A 19 2.85 3.51 -8.97
CA VAL A 19 1.92 4.56 -8.60
C VAL A 19 2.44 5.29 -7.37
N GLU A 20 2.60 6.60 -7.48
CA GLU A 20 2.96 7.44 -6.32
C GLU A 20 1.79 7.47 -5.33
N ILE A 21 2.11 7.21 -4.06
CA ILE A 21 1.19 7.25 -2.94
C ILE A 21 1.78 8.09 -1.81
N PHE A 22 0.91 8.55 -0.91
CA PHE A 22 1.31 9.22 0.31
C PHE A 22 0.91 8.38 1.52
N LEU A 23 1.89 7.84 2.25
CA LEU A 23 1.62 7.06 3.46
C LEU A 23 1.00 7.97 4.53
N SER A 24 -0.06 7.49 5.17
CA SER A 24 -0.77 8.21 6.23
C SER A 24 -0.77 7.47 7.55
N ASP A 25 -0.78 6.14 7.54
CA ASP A 25 -0.51 5.32 8.72
C ASP A 25 0.26 4.03 8.40
N VAL A 26 1.10 3.58 9.34
CA VAL A 26 1.85 2.33 9.24
C VAL A 26 1.69 1.52 10.53
N SER A 27 1.45 0.22 10.37
CA SER A 27 1.36 -0.72 11.48
C SER A 27 1.91 -2.08 11.08
N SER A 28 2.14 -2.96 12.07
CA SER A 28 2.58 -4.34 11.80
C SER A 28 1.58 -5.16 10.98
N LYS A 29 0.30 -4.78 10.96
CA LYS A 29 -0.78 -5.53 10.30
C LYS A 29 -1.13 -4.98 8.90
N GLY A 30 -0.67 -3.79 8.55
CA GLY A 30 -1.13 -3.10 7.36
C GLY A 30 -0.78 -1.61 7.37
N ILE A 31 -1.09 -0.97 6.25
CA ILE A 31 -0.79 0.43 6.00
C ILE A 31 -2.00 1.15 5.40
N GLY A 32 -2.08 2.43 5.68
CA GLY A 32 -3.01 3.38 5.11
C GLY A 32 -2.24 4.39 4.27
N PHE A 33 -2.78 4.69 3.10
CA PHE A 33 -2.19 5.69 2.22
C PHE A 33 -3.26 6.44 1.43
N GLU A 34 -2.83 7.55 0.85
CA GLU A 34 -3.61 8.38 -0.05
C GLU A 34 -3.04 8.28 -1.46
N MET A 35 -3.92 8.27 -2.46
CA MET A 35 -3.58 8.28 -3.88
C MET A 35 -4.12 9.52 -4.55
N SER A 36 -3.45 9.98 -5.62
CA SER A 36 -4.00 11.06 -6.45
C SER A 36 -5.35 10.69 -7.07
N ILE A 37 -6.21 11.68 -7.28
CA ILE A 37 -7.48 11.53 -8.01
C ILE A 37 -7.27 10.89 -9.39
N ARG A 38 -6.14 11.20 -10.06
CA ARG A 38 -5.80 10.61 -11.36
C ARG A 38 -5.59 9.09 -11.26
N ALA A 39 -4.83 8.63 -10.26
CA ALA A 39 -4.58 7.21 -10.04
C ALA A 39 -5.85 6.45 -9.61
N MET A 40 -6.74 7.12 -8.87
CA MET A 40 -8.06 6.58 -8.54
C MET A 40 -8.94 6.40 -9.78
N ARG A 41 -8.98 7.41 -10.68
CA ARG A 41 -9.78 7.36 -11.91
C ARG A 41 -9.27 6.33 -12.91
N SER A 42 -7.97 6.05 -12.95
CA SER A 42 -7.41 5.02 -13.81
C SER A 42 -7.70 3.59 -13.34
N ARG A 43 -8.36 3.41 -12.19
CA ARG A 43 -8.63 2.10 -11.57
C ARG A 43 -7.34 1.27 -11.43
N ALA A 44 -6.24 1.93 -11.07
CA ALA A 44 -4.93 1.28 -10.96
C ALA A 44 -4.93 0.15 -9.91
N ILE A 45 -5.82 0.22 -8.91
CA ILE A 45 -6.05 -0.82 -7.91
C ILE A 45 -7.55 -0.98 -7.64
N LYS A 46 -7.95 -2.18 -7.20
CA LYS A 46 -9.29 -2.50 -6.68
C LYS A 46 -9.19 -3.27 -5.35
N ILE A 47 -10.30 -3.33 -4.62
CA ILE A 47 -10.41 -4.17 -3.42
C ILE A 47 -10.10 -5.63 -3.81
N GLY A 48 -9.27 -6.30 -2.99
CA GLY A 48 -8.79 -7.65 -3.24
C GLY A 48 -7.49 -7.74 -4.05
N ASP A 49 -7.04 -6.65 -4.67
CA ASP A 49 -5.76 -6.66 -5.37
C ASP A 49 -4.59 -6.88 -4.40
N GLN A 50 -3.63 -7.67 -4.85
CA GLN A 50 -2.33 -7.76 -4.21
C GLN A 50 -1.43 -6.66 -4.75
N ILE A 51 -0.67 -6.05 -3.87
CA ILE A 51 0.20 -4.92 -4.19
C ILE A 51 1.51 -5.07 -3.43
N GLN A 52 2.55 -4.43 -3.93
CA GLN A 52 3.78 -4.20 -3.19
C GLN A 52 3.92 -2.71 -2.95
N VAL A 53 4.45 -2.35 -1.77
CA VAL A 53 4.72 -0.95 -1.46
C VAL A 53 6.18 -0.81 -1.08
N TYR A 54 6.84 0.10 -1.79
CA TYR A 54 8.23 0.44 -1.62
C TYR A 54 8.36 1.85 -1.05
N CYS A 55 9.20 1.98 -0.03
CA CYS A 55 9.48 3.25 0.64
C CYS A 55 10.99 3.53 0.52
N SER A 56 11.36 4.51 -0.29
CA SER A 56 12.78 4.84 -0.55
C SER A 56 13.46 5.51 0.65
N TRP A 57 12.73 6.32 1.42
CA TRP A 57 13.28 7.06 2.56
C TRP A 57 13.38 6.22 3.84
N SER A 58 12.67 5.10 3.92
CA SER A 58 12.81 4.11 5.00
C SER A 58 12.63 2.69 4.46
N PRO A 59 13.67 2.11 3.83
CA PRO A 59 13.58 0.81 3.18
C PRO A 59 13.15 -0.32 4.13
N ARG A 60 13.52 -0.22 5.41
CA ARG A 60 13.18 -1.20 6.44
C ARG A 60 11.71 -1.13 6.87
N LEU A 61 11.02 -0.02 6.64
CA LEU A 61 9.64 0.19 7.07
C LEU A 61 8.68 -0.81 6.44
N LEU A 62 8.86 -1.11 5.14
CA LEU A 62 7.95 -1.95 4.36
C LEU A 62 8.58 -3.26 3.88
N SER A 63 9.91 -3.40 3.93
CA SER A 63 10.69 -4.65 3.81
C SER A 63 10.08 -5.69 2.84
N ASN A 64 9.89 -5.32 1.57
CA ASN A 64 9.35 -6.19 0.49
C ASN A 64 8.03 -6.93 0.83
N SER A 65 7.23 -6.34 1.71
CA SER A 65 5.96 -6.92 2.12
C SER A 65 4.92 -6.80 1.01
N ARG A 66 4.13 -7.85 0.84
CA ARG A 66 2.94 -7.82 0.00
C ARG A 66 1.74 -7.43 0.84
N TYR A 67 0.82 -6.71 0.23
CA TYR A 67 -0.42 -6.28 0.88
C TYR A 67 -1.61 -6.62 0.00
N VAL A 68 -2.78 -6.77 0.62
CA VAL A 68 -4.06 -6.88 -0.08
C VAL A 68 -4.90 -5.64 0.19
N VAL A 69 -5.48 -5.06 -0.85
CA VAL A 69 -6.38 -3.92 -0.73
C VAL A 69 -7.67 -4.33 -0.01
N GLN A 70 -7.93 -3.75 1.16
CA GLN A 70 -9.10 -4.09 1.99
C GLN A 70 -10.24 -3.09 1.78
N ASN A 71 -9.91 -1.81 1.66
CA ASN A 71 -10.91 -0.77 1.46
C ASN A 71 -10.34 0.41 0.66
N ILE A 72 -11.25 1.10 -0.01
CA ILE A 72 -10.99 2.32 -0.77
C ILE A 72 -12.11 3.30 -0.41
N ARG A 73 -11.76 4.48 0.12
CA ARG A 73 -12.70 5.54 0.52
C ARG A 73 -12.23 6.88 -0.04
N GLY A 74 -12.71 7.24 -1.23
CA GLY A 74 -12.20 8.40 -1.95
C GLY A 74 -10.73 8.20 -2.29
N GLN A 75 -9.86 9.12 -1.87
CA GLN A 75 -8.41 9.02 -2.09
C GLN A 75 -7.71 8.09 -1.10
N ARG A 76 -8.37 7.69 -0.01
CA ARG A 76 -7.79 6.88 1.06
C ARG A 76 -7.93 5.40 0.76
N VAL A 77 -6.86 4.67 0.99
CA VAL A 77 -6.78 3.22 0.77
C VAL A 77 -6.19 2.56 1.99
N GLY A 78 -6.87 1.54 2.50
CA GLY A 78 -6.38 0.69 3.58
C GLY A 78 -6.01 -0.68 3.05
N VAL A 79 -4.81 -1.15 3.37
CA VAL A 79 -4.31 -2.45 2.94
C VAL A 79 -3.79 -3.27 4.10
N LYS A 80 -3.98 -4.58 4.01
CA LYS A 80 -3.55 -5.54 5.04
C LYS A 80 -2.30 -6.26 4.56
N ARG A 81 -1.31 -6.42 5.45
CA ARG A 81 -0.10 -7.18 5.14
C ARG A 81 -0.45 -8.65 4.93
N LEU A 82 0.07 -9.23 3.86
CA LEU A 82 0.05 -10.67 3.66
C LEU A 82 1.24 -11.26 4.42
N GLU A 83 0.98 -12.19 5.33
CA GLU A 83 2.06 -12.89 6.02
C GLU A 83 2.82 -13.77 5.00
N GLN A 84 4.15 -13.69 5.00
CA GLN A 84 4.98 -14.63 4.27
C GLN A 84 4.92 -15.98 4.99
N GLY A 85 3.91 -16.79 4.68
CA GLY A 85 3.80 -18.14 5.23
C GLY A 85 2.37 -18.66 5.33
N MET A 86 1.76 -19.02 4.21
CA MET A 86 0.73 -20.07 4.20
C MET A 86 0.66 -20.71 2.82
N PHE A 87 1.74 -21.38 2.43
CA PHE A 87 1.59 -22.66 1.75
C PHE A 87 1.48 -23.69 2.87
N LYS A 88 0.27 -24.20 3.12
CA LYS A 88 0.03 -25.48 3.75
C LYS A 88 -1.05 -26.17 2.92
#